data_AF-A0AAW2YVX0-F1
#
_entry.id   AF-A0AAW2YVX0-F1
#
_cell.length_a   1.000
_cell.length_b   1.000
_cell.length_c   1.000
_cell.angle_alpha   90.00
_cell.angle_beta   90.00
_cell.angle_gamma   90.00
#
_symmetry.space_group_name_H-M   'P 1'
#
loop_
_entity.id
_entity.type
_entity.pdbx_description
1 polymer ?
#
loop_
_entity_poly.entity_id
_entity_poly.type
_entity_poly.pdbx_seq_one_letter_code
_entity_poly.pdbx_strand_id
1 'polypeptide(L)'
;MWQPHESSLVTFDEDHNLRIFDAEKFKQSQLLHKKSVEFTDKIGQFEDLMKDVMSVLKVKGERIENEKLKAIGLRNRVKGEEEIRRSNVRDYQTLISEKHIELERHAAELESLSKIEQEQKKMIESLSSSEPPESHN
;
A
#
# COMPACT_ATOMS: atom_id res chain seq x y z
N MET A 1 58.15 -33.79 -57.18
CA MET A 1 56.97 -33.99 -58.05
C MET A 1 56.05 -32.79 -57.83
N TRP A 2 56.20 -31.76 -58.66
CA TRP A 2 55.32 -30.58 -58.63
C TRP A 2 54.02 -30.97 -59.34
N GLN A 3 52.89 -30.91 -58.65
CA GLN A 3 51.58 -30.91 -59.32
C GLN A 3 51.25 -29.47 -59.71
N PRO A 4 50.90 -29.20 -60.97
CA PRO A 4 50.50 -27.86 -61.36
C PRO A 4 49.16 -27.58 -60.71
N HIS A 5 49.10 -26.61 -59.80
CA HIS A 5 47.84 -26.00 -59.44
C HIS A 5 47.35 -25.28 -60.70
N GLU A 6 46.31 -25.80 -61.36
CA GLU A 6 45.59 -25.07 -62.40
C GLU A 6 45.01 -23.79 -61.77
N SER A 7 45.82 -22.75 -61.75
CA SER A 7 45.39 -21.39 -61.54
C SER A 7 44.74 -20.91 -62.83
N SER A 8 43.49 -21.31 -63.07
CA SER A 8 42.63 -20.50 -63.93
C SER A 8 42.30 -19.24 -63.15
N LEU A 9 43.22 -18.28 -63.18
CA LEU A 9 43.10 -16.96 -62.55
C LEU A 9 41.91 -16.16 -63.08
N VAL A 10 41.31 -16.63 -64.19
CA VAL A 10 40.23 -15.96 -64.90
C VAL A 10 39.26 -17.02 -65.40
N THR A 11 37.97 -16.85 -65.10
CA THR A 11 36.83 -17.68 -65.51
C THR A 11 35.76 -16.79 -66.11
N PHE A 12 34.97 -17.31 -67.05
CA PHE A 12 33.81 -16.61 -67.59
C PHE A 12 32.54 -17.19 -66.95
N ASP A 13 31.63 -16.32 -66.51
CA ASP A 13 30.32 -16.77 -66.02
C ASP A 13 29.30 -16.96 -67.15
N GLU A 14 28.13 -17.48 -66.79
CA GLU A 14 26.98 -17.71 -67.70
C GLU A 14 26.47 -16.42 -68.36
N ASP A 15 26.82 -15.25 -67.81
CA ASP A 15 26.48 -13.92 -68.30
C ASP A 15 27.64 -13.27 -69.10
N HIS A 16 28.66 -14.07 -69.48
CA HIS A 16 29.86 -13.66 -70.23
C HIS A 16 30.78 -12.64 -69.54
N ASN A 17 30.70 -12.50 -68.22
CA ASN A 17 31.58 -11.61 -67.45
C ASN A 17 32.89 -12.31 -67.07
N LEU A 18 33.98 -11.54 -67.13
CA LEU A 18 35.31 -11.96 -66.70
C LEU A 18 35.40 -11.98 -65.17
N ARG A 19 35.73 -13.14 -64.56
CA ARG A 19 35.83 -13.31 -63.10
C ARG A 19 37.15 -13.91 -62.67
N ILE A 20 37.75 -13.36 -61.62
CA ILE A 20 39.01 -13.87 -61.05
C ILE A 20 38.77 -15.04 -60.07
N PHE A 21 37.55 -15.15 -59.55
CA PHE A 21 37.11 -16.19 -58.63
C PHE A 21 36.09 -17.13 -59.29
N ASP A 22 36.08 -18.38 -58.84
CA ASP A 22 35.05 -19.38 -59.14
C ASP A 22 33.64 -18.80 -58.91
N ALA A 23 32.85 -18.73 -59.98
CA ALA A 23 31.56 -18.06 -60.02
C ALA A 23 30.55 -18.68 -59.04
N GLU A 24 30.59 -20.00 -58.83
CA GLU A 24 29.68 -20.68 -57.91
C GLU A 24 30.03 -20.36 -56.46
N LYS A 25 31.33 -20.38 -56.12
CA LYS A 25 31.80 -19.98 -54.78
C LYS A 25 31.47 -18.52 -54.47
N PHE A 26 31.56 -17.63 -55.46
CA PHE A 26 31.16 -16.24 -55.32
C PHE A 26 29.65 -16.08 -55.06
N LYS A 27 28.80 -16.76 -55.86
CA LYS A 27 27.34 -16.77 -55.66
C LYS A 27 26.97 -17.29 -54.27
N GLN A 28 27.59 -18.37 -53.81
CA GLN A 28 27.37 -18.92 -52.47
C GLN A 28 27.82 -17.98 -51.35
N SER A 29 28.96 -17.29 -51.53
CA SER A 29 29.43 -16.27 -50.57
C SER A 29 28.47 -15.09 -50.47
N GLN A 30 27.93 -14.60 -51.59
CA GLN A 30 26.90 -13.56 -51.59
C GLN A 30 25.60 -14.01 -50.92
N LEU A 31 25.15 -15.25 -51.17
CA LEU A 31 23.98 -15.81 -50.52
C LEU A 31 24.18 -15.94 -49.00
N LEU A 32 25.36 -16.40 -48.58
CA LEU A 32 25.72 -16.47 -47.16
C LEU A 32 25.71 -15.08 -46.53
N HIS A 33 26.32 -14.09 -47.18
CA HIS A 33 26.31 -12.71 -46.70
C HIS A 33 24.88 -12.18 -46.52
N LYS A 34 24.02 -12.36 -47.53
CA LYS A 34 22.60 -11.96 -47.46
C LYS A 34 21.87 -12.63 -46.30
N LYS A 35 22.03 -13.95 -46.13
CA LYS A 35 21.41 -14.70 -45.03
C LYS A 35 21.93 -14.25 -43.66
N SER A 36 23.21 -13.92 -43.55
CA SER A 36 23.80 -13.40 -42.32
C SER A 36 23.20 -12.04 -41.95
N VAL A 37 23.03 -11.14 -42.92
CA VAL A 37 22.36 -9.84 -42.71
C VAL A 37 20.92 -10.05 -42.26
N GLU A 38 20.14 -10.88 -42.98
CA GLU A 38 18.75 -11.19 -42.60
C GLU A 38 18.65 -11.83 -41.20
N PHE A 39 19.62 -12.64 -40.81
CA PHE A 39 19.68 -13.22 -39.48
C PHE A 39 19.94 -12.15 -38.42
N THR A 40 20.91 -11.26 -38.63
CA THR A 40 21.20 -10.15 -37.72
C THR A 40 19.98 -9.24 -37.56
N ASP A 41 19.27 -8.94 -38.65
CA ASP A 41 18.04 -8.13 -38.60
C ASP A 41 16.95 -8.81 -37.77
N LYS A 42 16.76 -10.12 -37.92
CA LYS A 42 15.78 -10.89 -37.12
C LYS A 42 16.16 -10.93 -35.64
N ILE A 43 17.45 -11.05 -35.32
CA ILE A 43 17.93 -10.98 -33.94
C ILE A 43 17.65 -9.59 -33.36
N GLY A 44 17.91 -8.51 -34.10
CA GLY A 44 17.57 -7.15 -33.66
C GLY A 44 16.09 -6.97 -33.35
N GLN A 45 15.21 -7.45 -34.25
CA GLN A 45 13.75 -7.41 -34.02
C GLN A 45 13.33 -8.23 -32.79
N PHE A 46 13.95 -9.39 -32.57
CA PHE A 46 13.69 -10.21 -31.39
C PHE A 46 14.13 -9.52 -30.09
N GLU A 47 15.31 -8.90 -30.10
CA GLU A 47 15.80 -8.13 -28.95
C GLU A 47 14.86 -6.98 -28.59
N ASP A 48 14.35 -6.27 -29.58
CA ASP A 48 13.41 -5.15 -29.36
C ASP A 48 12.08 -5.64 -28.81
N LEU A 49 11.53 -6.75 -29.34
CA LEU A 49 10.33 -7.38 -28.78
C LEU A 49 10.56 -7.80 -27.32
N MET A 50 11.72 -8.38 -27.01
CA MET A 50 12.05 -8.77 -25.63
C MET A 50 12.15 -7.57 -24.70
N LYS A 51 12.74 -6.45 -25.14
CA LYS A 51 12.78 -5.20 -24.35
C LYS A 51 11.36 -4.70 -24.04
N ASP A 52 10.45 -4.73 -25.02
CA ASP A 52 9.06 -4.33 -24.84
C ASP A 52 8.34 -5.23 -23.83
N VAL A 53 8.49 -6.55 -23.95
CA VAL A 53 7.91 -7.52 -23.01
C VAL A 53 8.44 -7.30 -21.60
N MET A 54 9.76 -7.10 -21.45
CA MET A 54 10.38 -6.82 -20.15
C MET A 54 9.85 -5.52 -19.54
N SER A 55 9.66 -4.48 -20.35
CA SER A 55 9.10 -3.20 -19.93
C SER A 55 7.67 -3.38 -19.38
N VAL A 56 6.81 -4.09 -20.12
CA VAL A 56 5.43 -4.37 -19.70
C VAL A 56 5.40 -5.20 -18.41
N LEU A 57 6.25 -6.22 -18.30
CA LEU A 57 6.34 -7.04 -17.09
C LEU A 57 6.77 -6.22 -15.87
N LYS A 58 7.74 -5.32 -16.03
CA LYS A 58 8.19 -4.43 -14.95
C LYS A 58 7.05 -3.54 -14.46
N VAL A 59 6.36 -2.84 -15.36
CA VAL A 59 5.23 -1.96 -15.01
C VAL A 59 4.11 -2.74 -14.32
N LYS A 60 3.79 -3.94 -14.82
CA LYS A 60 2.77 -4.78 -14.19
C LYS A 60 3.21 -5.27 -12.80
N GLY A 61 4.47 -5.66 -12.64
CA GLY A 61 5.04 -6.07 -11.36
C GLY A 61 4.95 -4.96 -10.31
N GLU A 62 5.36 -3.74 -10.67
CA GLU A 62 5.26 -2.57 -9.79
C GLU A 62 3.82 -2.27 -9.38
N ARG A 63 2.87 -2.37 -10.33
CA ARG A 63 1.45 -2.16 -10.04
C ARG A 63 0.89 -3.22 -9.08
N ILE A 64 1.26 -4.49 -9.26
CA ILE A 64 0.84 -5.58 -8.38
C ILE A 64 1.35 -5.35 -6.95
N GLU A 65 2.63 -5.00 -6.79
CA GLU A 65 3.20 -4.78 -5.47
C GLU A 65 2.55 -3.57 -4.78
N ASN A 66 2.28 -2.48 -5.52
CA ASN A 66 1.58 -1.32 -4.98
C ASN A 66 0.17 -1.66 -4.46
N GLU A 67 -0.63 -2.38 -5.25
CA GLU A 67 -1.98 -2.79 -4.83
C GLU A 67 -1.95 -3.78 -3.66
N LYS A 68 -0.96 -4.68 -3.63
CA LYS A 68 -0.73 -5.58 -2.49
C LYS A 68 -0.43 -4.81 -1.21
N LEU A 69 0.45 -3.79 -1.27
CA LEU A 69 0.74 -2.94 -0.12
C LEU A 69 -0.49 -2.17 0.37
N LYS A 70 -1.30 -1.62 -0.54
CA LYS A 70 -2.58 -0.98 -0.19
C LYS A 70 -3.53 -1.94 0.50
N ALA A 71 -3.70 -3.16 -0.04
CA ALA A 71 -4.56 -4.18 0.54
C ALA A 71 -4.11 -4.60 1.95
N ILE A 72 -2.79 -4.74 2.17
CA ILE A 72 -2.22 -5.00 3.50
C ILE A 72 -2.51 -3.83 4.44
N GLY A 73 -2.33 -2.59 4.00
CA GLY A 73 -2.63 -1.40 4.79
C GLY A 73 -4.09 -1.34 5.23
N LEU A 74 -5.02 -1.56 4.30
CA LEU A 74 -6.46 -1.62 4.60
C LEU A 74 -6.79 -2.75 5.58
N ARG A 75 -6.20 -3.94 5.39
CA ARG A 75 -6.38 -5.08 6.30
C ARG A 75 -5.88 -4.76 7.71
N ASN A 76 -4.73 -4.11 7.84
CA ASN A 76 -4.17 -3.72 9.13
C ASN A 76 -5.05 -2.68 9.82
N ARG A 77 -5.57 -1.71 9.08
CA ARG A 77 -6.53 -0.74 9.60
C ARG A 77 -7.78 -1.41 10.16
N VAL A 78 -8.42 -2.29 9.38
CA VAL A 78 -9.64 -3.00 9.82
C VAL A 78 -9.36 -3.86 11.06
N LYS A 79 -8.23 -4.55 11.11
CA LYS A 79 -7.82 -5.30 12.31
C LYS A 79 -7.62 -4.39 13.53
N GLY A 80 -6.97 -3.24 13.35
CA GLY A 80 -6.76 -2.25 14.40
C GLY A 80 -8.06 -1.62 14.89
N GLU A 81 -9.05 -1.41 14.01
CA GLU A 81 -10.36 -0.85 14.38
C GLU A 81 -11.09 -1.74 15.41
N GLU A 82 -10.94 -3.06 15.37
CA GLU A 82 -11.54 -3.94 16.37
C GLU A 82 -10.89 -3.75 17.75
N GLU A 83 -9.57 -3.67 17.80
CA GLU A 83 -8.83 -3.45 19.04
C GLU A 83 -9.11 -2.07 19.63
N ILE A 84 -9.10 -1.02 18.80
CA ILE A 84 -9.46 0.35 19.21
C ILE A 84 -10.89 0.39 19.75
N ARG A 85 -11.84 -0.25 19.06
CA ARG A 85 -13.23 -0.30 19.53
C ARG A 85 -13.34 -1.00 20.88
N ARG A 86 -12.65 -2.13 21.06
CA ARG A 86 -12.62 -2.84 22.35
C ARG A 86 -11.99 -2.00 23.46
N SER A 87 -10.91 -1.27 23.17
CA SER A 87 -10.30 -0.33 24.13
C SER A 87 -11.29 0.75 24.53
N ASN A 88 -11.87 1.45 23.55
CA ASN A 88 -12.82 2.54 23.78
C ASN A 88 -14.03 2.07 24.61
N VAL A 89 -14.57 0.88 24.35
CA VAL A 89 -15.67 0.32 25.15
C VAL A 89 -15.26 0.16 26.62
N ARG A 90 -14.06 -0.36 26.89
CA ARG A 90 -13.55 -0.47 28.27
C ARG A 90 -13.35 0.89 28.91
N ASP A 91 -12.76 1.84 28.18
CA ASP A 91 -12.49 3.19 28.67
C ASP A 91 -13.82 3.91 29.03
N TYR A 92 -14.84 3.77 28.19
CA TYR A 92 -16.18 4.30 28.48
C TYR A 92 -16.84 3.60 29.66
N GLN A 93 -16.69 2.29 29.82
CA GLN A 93 -17.23 1.57 30.98
C GLN A 93 -16.60 2.03 32.29
N THR A 94 -15.28 2.23 32.30
CA THR A 94 -14.56 2.80 33.45
C THR A 94 -15.09 4.19 33.78
N LEU A 95 -15.19 5.08 32.78
CA LEU A 95 -15.68 6.44 32.97
C LEU A 95 -17.13 6.46 33.48
N ILE A 96 -18.00 5.60 32.96
CA ILE A 96 -19.38 5.46 33.43
C ILE A 96 -19.39 5.03 34.91
N SER A 97 -18.56 4.07 35.29
CA SER A 97 -18.45 3.63 36.68
C SER A 97 -17.98 4.74 37.61
N GLU A 98 -16.96 5.50 37.21
CA GLU A 98 -16.46 6.65 37.97
C GLU A 98 -17.55 7.71 38.17
N LYS A 99 -18.29 8.05 37.12
CA LYS A 99 -19.41 9.02 37.20
C LYS A 99 -20.58 8.51 38.02
N HIS A 100 -20.83 7.20 38.04
CA HIS A 100 -21.85 6.62 38.90
C HIS A 100 -21.48 6.77 40.37
N ILE A 101 -20.23 6.48 40.73
CA ILE A 101 -19.72 6.64 42.10
C ILE A 101 -19.77 8.11 42.54
N GLU A 102 -19.36 9.04 41.67
CA GLU A 102 -19.47 10.48 41.95
C GLU A 102 -20.92 10.88 42.23
N LEU A 103 -21.87 10.39 41.44
CA LEU A 103 -23.28 10.68 41.58
C LEU A 103 -23.86 10.11 42.90
N GLU A 104 -23.53 8.87 43.25
CA GLU A 104 -23.94 8.26 44.53
C GLU A 104 -23.41 9.07 45.72
N ARG A 105 -22.15 9.51 45.66
CA ARG A 105 -21.54 10.35 46.70
C ARG A 105 -22.31 11.67 46.85
N HIS A 106 -22.61 12.35 45.74
CA HIS A 106 -23.37 13.59 45.76
C HIS A 106 -24.80 13.42 46.25
N ALA A 107 -25.46 12.30 45.90
CA ALA A 107 -26.80 12.00 46.38
C ALA A 107 -26.82 11.80 47.90
N ALA A 108 -25.86 11.06 48.45
CA ALA A 108 -25.73 10.87 49.89
C ALA A 108 -25.43 12.19 50.63
N GLU A 109 -24.57 13.04 50.06
CA GLU A 109 -24.27 14.37 50.60
C GLU A 109 -25.52 15.26 50.65
N LEU A 110 -26.32 15.27 49.58
CA LEU A 110 -27.56 16.03 49.51
C LEU A 110 -28.61 15.53 50.51
N GLU A 111 -28.76 14.21 50.68
CA GLU A 111 -29.66 13.63 51.66
C GLU A 111 -29.26 14.04 53.09
N SER A 112 -27.96 13.99 53.41
CA SER A 112 -27.42 14.41 54.70
C SER A 112 -27.70 15.89 54.99
N LEU A 113 -27.41 16.77 54.03
CA LEU A 113 -27.65 18.20 54.15
C LEU A 113 -29.15 18.52 54.31
N SER A 114 -30.02 17.82 53.58
CA SER A 114 -31.48 18.00 53.70
C SER A 114 -31.99 17.64 55.09
N LYS A 115 -31.46 16.59 55.72
CA LYS A 115 -31.79 16.23 57.11
C LYS A 115 -31.37 17.34 58.09
N ILE A 116 -30.14 17.83 57.96
CA ILE A 116 -29.61 18.92 58.78
C ILE A 116 -30.46 20.18 58.61
N GLU A 117 -30.83 20.54 57.37
CA GLU A 117 -31.68 21.70 57.10
C GLU A 117 -33.05 21.57 57.78
N GLN A 118 -33.67 20.38 57.73
CA GLN A 118 -34.95 20.12 58.41
C GLN A 118 -34.83 20.23 59.93
N GLU A 119 -33.75 19.72 60.52
CA GLU A 119 -33.48 19.84 61.95
C GLU A 119 -33.29 21.30 62.36
N GLN A 120 -32.53 22.08 61.58
CA GLN A 120 -32.35 23.51 61.80
C GLN A 120 -33.67 24.28 61.71
N LYS A 121 -34.51 23.99 60.71
CA LYS A 121 -35.85 24.60 60.58
C LYS A 121 -36.72 24.34 61.80
N LYS A 122 -36.77 23.08 62.27
CA LYS A 122 -37.51 22.72 63.49
C LYS A 122 -36.97 23.44 64.73
N MET A 123 -35.65 23.59 64.83
CA MET A 123 -35.02 24.32 65.93
C MET A 123 -35.41 25.80 65.89
N ILE A 124 -35.36 26.45 64.73
CA ILE A 124 -35.78 27.85 64.56
C ILE A 124 -37.27 28.01 64.92
N GLU A 125 -38.14 27.14 64.44
CA GLU A 125 -39.56 27.15 64.80
C GLU A 125 -39.75 27.05 66.32
N SER A 126 -39.06 26.12 66.97
CA SER A 126 -39.13 25.96 68.43
C SER A 126 -38.67 27.22 69.18
N LEU A 127 -37.58 27.85 68.74
CA LEU A 127 -37.05 29.09 69.33
C LEU A 127 -38.03 30.26 69.13
N SER A 128 -38.59 30.42 67.93
CA SER A 128 -39.58 31.46 67.62
C SER A 128 -40.90 31.28 68.40
N SER A 129 -41.31 30.03 68.66
CA SER A 129 -42.51 29.73 69.46
C SER A 129 -42.30 29.94 70.96
N SER A 130 -41.03 30.01 71.40
CA SER A 130 -40.64 30.23 72.79
C SER A 130 -40.30 31.69 73.10
N GLU A 131 -40.40 32.58 72.11
CA GLU A 131 -40.20 34.02 72.28
C GLU A 131 -41.44 34.64 72.97
N PRO A 132 -41.32 35.21 74.19
CA PRO A 132 -42.44 35.88 74.85
C PRO A 132 -42.84 37.12 74.05
N PRO A 133 -44.13 37.53 74.01
CA PRO A 133 -44.49 38.80 73.41
C PRO A 133 -43.70 39.90 74.11
N GLU A 134 -42.97 40.71 73.33
CA GLU A 134 -42.28 41.89 73.84
C GLU A 134 -43.25 42.69 74.71
N SER A 135 -42.93 42.80 76.00
CA SER A 135 -43.60 43.72 76.91
C SER A 135 -43.22 45.13 76.48
N HIS A 136 -43.92 45.68 75.49
CA HIS A 136 -43.89 47.11 75.23
C HIS A 136 -44.55 47.83 76.40
N ASN A 137 -43.74 48.65 77.09
CA ASN A 137 -44.19 49.69 78.01
C ASN A 137 -45.05 50.75 77.30
#